data_AF-A0A7V5HI06-F1
#
_entry.id   AF-A0A7V5HI06-F1
#
_cell.length_a   1.000
_cell.length_b   1.000
_cell.length_c   1.000
_cell.angle_alpha   90.00
_cell.angle_beta   90.00
_cell.angle_gamma   90.00
#
_symmetry.space_group_name_H-M   'P 1'
#
loop_
_entity.id
_entity.type
_entity.pdbx_description
1 polymer ?
#
loop_
_entity_poly.entity_id
_entity_poly.type
_entity_poly.pdbx_seq_one_letter_code
_entity_poly.pdbx_strand_id
1 'polypeptide(L)' 'MTLLDKIRRTILKYGMIQPGDKILLAFSGGIDSSALLHLLMALRQEWTFELYLAHFNHK' A
#
# COMPACT_ATOMS: atom_id res chain seq x y z
N MET A 1 -10.87 -16.53 0.00
CA MET A 1 -9.57 -15.85 0.17
C MET A 1 -9.62 -14.53 -0.56
N THR A 2 -9.64 -13.41 0.17
CA THR A 2 -9.84 -12.07 -0.41
C THR A 2 -8.56 -11.54 -1.05
N LEU A 3 -8.67 -10.44 -1.81
CA LEU A 3 -7.49 -9.72 -2.34
C LEU A 3 -6.61 -9.16 -1.21
N LEU A 4 -7.23 -8.65 -0.13
CA LEU A 4 -6.52 -8.17 1.05
C LEU A 4 -5.68 -9.30 1.68
N ASP A 5 -6.21 -10.52 1.77
CA ASP A 5 -5.47 -11.67 2.31
C ASP A 5 -4.28 -12.10 1.43
N LYS A 6 -4.36 -11.85 0.11
CA LYS A 6 -3.24 -12.12 -0.81
C LYS A 6 -2.13 -11.09 -0.59
N ILE A 7 -2.48 -9.80 -0.56
CA ILE A 7 -1.54 -8.71 -0.35
C ILE A 7 -0.86 -8.82 1.02
N ARG A 8 -1.63 -9.07 2.09
CA ARG A 8 -1.10 -9.28 3.45
C ARG A 8 -0.03 -10.38 3.47
N ARG A 9 -0.30 -11.54 2.85
CA ARG A 9 0.67 -12.63 2.76
C ARG A 9 1.91 -12.28 1.93
N THR A 10 1.74 -11.58 0.81
CA THR A 10 2.87 -11.15 -0.01
C THR A 10 3.80 -10.24 0.79
N ILE A 11 3.24 -9.24 1.48
CA ILE A 11 4.01 -8.31 2.29
C ILE A 11 4.77 -9.04 3.39
N LEU A 12 4.11 -9.94 4.13
CA LEU A 12 4.75 -10.71 5.21
C LEU A 12 5.80 -11.68 4.67
N LYS A 13 5.53 -12.37 3.56
CA LYS A 13 6.44 -13.34 2.95
C LYS A 13 7.77 -12.70 2.56
N TYR A 14 7.73 -11.46 2.08
CA TYR A 14 8.93 -10.73 1.62
C TYR A 14 9.40 -9.65 2.58
N GLY A 15 8.79 -9.52 3.76
CA GLY A 15 9.15 -8.51 4.76
C GLY A 15 9.04 -7.06 4.26
N MET A 16 8.11 -6.76 3.35
CA MET A 16 8.08 -5.49 2.60
C MET A 16 7.69 -4.27 3.43
N ILE A 17 7.00 -4.46 4.56
CA ILE A 17 6.56 -3.39 5.46
C ILE A 17 6.87 -3.83 6.89
N GLN A 18 7.61 -3.00 7.61
CA GLN A 18 7.95 -3.14 9.02
C GLN A 18 7.29 -2.02 9.86
N PRO A 19 7.07 -2.25 11.17
CA PRO A 19 6.57 -1.21 12.05
C PRO A 19 7.44 0.05 12.03
N GLY A 20 6.82 1.21 11.79
CA GLY A 20 7.51 2.50 11.72
C GLY A 20 7.98 2.92 10.32
N ASP A 21 7.81 2.07 9.31
CA ASP A 21 8.16 2.42 7.93
C ASP A 21 7.35 3.61 7.41
N LYS A 22 8.01 4.41 6.56
CA LYS A 22 7.40 5.50 5.79
C LYS A 22 7.31 5.07 4.34
N ILE A 23 6.10 4.78 3.87
CA ILE A 23 5.85 4.22 2.54
C ILE A 23 5.37 5.34 1.62
N LEU A 24 6.04 5.49 0.48
CA LEU A 24 5.58 6.36 -0.60
C LEU A 24 4.94 5.52 -1.71
N LEU A 25 3.62 5.65 -1.89
CA LEU A 25 2.89 5.01 -2.97
C LEU A 25 2.95 5.89 -4.23
N ALA A 26 3.51 5.34 -5.31
CA ALA A 26 3.38 5.91 -6.64
C ALA A 26 1.92 5.82 -7.11
N PHE A 27 1.24 6.95 -7.19
CA PHE A 27 -0.18 7.05 -7.50
C PHE A 27 -0.38 7.68 -8.88
N SER A 28 -0.75 6.89 -9.88
CA SER A 28 -1.00 7.39 -11.24
C SER A 28 -2.41 7.95 -11.43
N GLY A 29 -3.35 7.62 -10.54
CA GLY A 29 -4.78 7.91 -10.70
C GLY A 29 -5.56 6.80 -11.41
N GLY A 30 -4.87 5.74 -11.88
CA GLY A 30 -5.49 4.57 -12.48
C GLY A 30 -6.08 3.60 -11.45
N ILE A 31 -6.87 2.64 -11.93
CA ILE A 31 -7.59 1.67 -11.09
C ILE A 31 -6.65 0.85 -10.19
N ASP A 32 -5.48 0.45 -10.69
CA ASP A 32 -4.52 -0.33 -9.92
C ASP A 32 -3.96 0.46 -8.74
N SER A 33 -3.57 1.72 -8.98
CA SER A 33 -3.05 2.59 -7.92
C SER A 33 -4.11 2.96 -6.88
N SER A 34 -5.36 3.12 -7.31
CA SER A 34 -6.51 3.36 -6.42
C SER A 34 -6.84 2.13 -5.57
N ALA A 35 -6.82 0.93 -6.17
CA ALA A 35 -7.01 -0.31 -5.45
C ALA A 35 -5.87 -0.55 -4.43
N LEU A 36 -4.62 -0.31 -4.82
CA LEU A 36 -3.47 -0.44 -3.93
C LEU A 36 -3.55 0.55 -2.76
N LEU A 37 -3.92 1.81 -3.01
CA LEU A 37 -4.17 2.80 -1.96
C LEU A 37 -5.24 2.29 -0.98
N HIS A 38 -6.39 1.82 -1.48
CA HIS A 38 -7.47 1.31 -0.64
C HIS A 38 -7.03 0.14 0.24
N LEU A 39 -6.27 -0.81 -0.32
CA LEU A 39 -5.76 -1.98 0.40
C LEU A 39 -4.71 -1.59 1.45
N LEU A 40 -3.80 -0.67 1.14
CA LEU A 40 -2.82 -0.17 2.12
C LEU A 40 -3.49 0.62 3.24
N MET A 41 -4.54 1.41 2.94
CA MET A 41 -5.34 2.10 3.97
C MET A 41 -6.04 1.10 4.90
N ALA A 42 -6.58 0.00 4.38
CA ALA A 42 -7.16 -1.05 5.21
C ALA A 42 -6.11 -1.70 6.13
N LEU A 43 -4.91 -2.00 5.60
CA LEU A 43 -3.81 -2.56 6.40
C LEU A 43 -3.31 -1.62 7.51
N ARG A 44 -3.40 -0.29 7.33
CA ARG A 44 -3.05 0.69 8.38
C ARG A 44 -3.93 0.61 9.62
N GLN A 45 -5.11 -0.03 9.55
CA GLN A 45 -5.95 -0.24 10.74
C GLN A 45 -5.33 -1.28 11.69
N GLU A 46 -4.50 -2.17 11.16
CA GLU A 46 -3.88 -3.27 11.91
C GLU A 46 -2.36 -3.05 12.10
N TRP A 47 -1.70 -2.35 11.17
CA TRP A 47 -0.25 -2.22 11.12
C TRP A 47 0.20 -0.77 11.28
N THR A 48 1.31 -0.57 11.99
CA THR A 48 1.88 0.75 12.26
C THR A 48 2.87 1.15 11.17
N PHE A 49 2.41 1.93 10.19
CA PHE A 49 3.27 2.59 9.21
C PHE A 49 2.64 3.91 8.74
N GLU A 50 3.47 4.78 8.18
CA GLU A 50 3.03 6.02 7.54
C GLU A 50 2.89 5.80 6.03
N LEU A 51 1.81 6.30 5.44
CA LEU A 51 1.54 6.19 4.01
C LEU A 51 1.44 7.57 3.39
N TYR A 52 2.25 7.80 2.36
CA TYR A 52 2.33 9.01 1.56
C TYR A 52 1.98 8.68 0.11
N LEU A 53 1.46 9.66 -0.62
CA LEU A 53 1.14 9.55 -2.04
C LEU A 53 2.08 10.43 -2.87
N ALA A 54 2.66 9.87 -3.91
CA ALA A 54 3.36 10.62 -4.95
C ALA A 54 2.60 10.47 -6.27
N HIS A 55 2.02 11.56 -6.74
CA HIS A 55 1.49 11.65 -8.09
C HIS A 55 2.49 12.43 -8.96
N PHE A 56 2.88 11.86 -10.09
CA PHE A 56 3.75 12.54 -11.05
C PHE A 56 2.91 13.05 -12.22
N ASN A 57 2.92 14.37 -12.41
CA ASN A 57 2.34 14.99 -13.58
C ASN A 57 3.36 14.95 -14.73
N HIS A 58 3.05 14.21 -15.79
CA HIS A 58 3.93 14.02 -16.95
C HIS A 58 3.98 15.21 -17.93
N LYS A 59 3.27 16.29 -17.61
CA LYS A 59 3.22 17.50 -18.45
C LYS A 59 4.45 18.40 -18.25
#